data_AF-A0A4Y7LS91-F1
#
_entry.id   AF-A0A4Y7LS91-F1
#
_cell.length_a   1.000
_cell.length_b   1.000
_cell.length_c   1.000
_cell.angle_alpha   90.00
_cell.angle_beta   90.00
_cell.angle_gamma   90.00
#
_symmetry.space_group_name_H-M   'P 1'
#
loop_
_entity.id
_entity.type
_entity.pdbx_description
1 polymer ?
#
loop_
_entity_poly.entity_id
_entity_poly.type
_entity_poly.pdbx_seq_one_letter_code
_entity_poly.pdbx_strand_id
1 'polypeptide(L)'
;MDNYNLSILTYRQTEFEDLPVTPLMYMIHEEKVEKAHNFFFMRLNELIPELKAVETMIIATENDETIVNAMQKYIPHVTMFRNWQHALQDINRNLHNLEITDCHEVKEYESDFIRLLDQESCGDYKSILAQMYLKKWNRLLENTGASKKEICVGSVVANHYNQLSERGVAERKESRIFHMRNLNNWIKSRIIGNMLDRIRKENGPHCRLNVLDLGCGKGGDLLKWERGHVHHVVCADIAETSIEQCKERYAKLKHRSRQVFSAEFIAADCSKENIMERMENRELKLDLVSCQFAFHYSFESLPQAEQMLANVSCNLQPGGYFIGTTTDAYDIMRRLGRDENPENRKFGNSIFSVEFPPETNLDPPPLFGAKYNFHLEEVVDCPEFLVNFPTFEKLALKYGLTLVQKTRFEDFVPQELERGKDLLMRMKALEAYPPFANQELVSQDHSDYLHAQEYLDSCSTAEGFHPKIGTLSKDEWEAVSLYLVYIFRKEDLNKDRKRRYSSSSNEEESSGDKGKRHLLN
;
A
#
# COMPACT_ATOMS: atom_id res chain seq x y z
N MET A 1 -12.67 45.82 38.11
CA MET A 1 -12.89 44.45 38.62
C MET A 1 -11.86 43.62 37.91
N ASP A 2 -10.90 43.08 38.64
CA ASP A 2 -9.90 42.18 38.05
C ASP A 2 -10.62 40.89 37.63
N ASN A 3 -10.42 40.47 36.39
CA ASN A 3 -11.05 39.27 35.85
C ASN A 3 -10.24 38.05 36.30
N TYR A 4 -10.69 37.36 37.34
CA TYR A 4 -10.12 36.08 37.74
C TYR A 4 -10.74 34.93 36.94
N ASN A 5 -9.91 33.96 36.57
CA ASN A 5 -10.30 32.70 35.96
C ASN A 5 -10.47 31.61 37.02
N LEU A 6 -11.43 30.71 36.78
CA LEU A 6 -11.67 29.53 37.61
C LEU A 6 -11.43 28.27 36.78
N SER A 7 -10.45 27.46 37.18
CA SER A 7 -10.24 26.11 36.66
C SER A 7 -10.74 25.09 37.68
N ILE A 8 -11.48 24.09 37.22
CA ILE A 8 -12.10 23.08 38.09
C ILE A 8 -11.60 21.71 37.61
N LEU A 9 -10.94 20.98 38.50
CA LEU A 9 -10.71 19.55 38.31
C LEU A 9 -11.92 18.80 38.83
N THR A 10 -12.56 18.04 37.96
CA THR A 10 -13.74 17.24 38.28
C THR A 10 -13.40 15.75 38.18
N TYR A 11 -14.11 14.95 38.97
CA TYR A 11 -13.90 13.52 39.09
C TYR A 11 -15.23 12.79 38.89
N ARG A 12 -15.19 11.66 38.19
CA ARG A 12 -16.30 10.73 38.06
C ARG A 12 -15.75 9.31 38.11
N GLN A 13 -16.38 8.44 38.88
CA GLN A 13 -16.09 7.01 38.87
C GLN A 13 -16.83 6.33 37.71
N THR A 14 -16.10 5.66 36.82
CA THR A 14 -16.65 5.08 35.59
C THR A 14 -17.36 3.74 35.79
N GLU A 15 -17.13 3.06 36.92
CA GLU A 15 -17.80 1.78 37.26
C GLU A 15 -19.28 1.95 37.66
N PHE A 16 -19.72 3.17 37.94
CA PHE A 16 -21.08 3.48 38.37
C PHE A 16 -21.68 4.56 37.47
N GLU A 17 -22.51 4.16 36.51
CA GLU A 17 -23.11 5.09 35.53
C GLU A 17 -23.95 6.19 36.19
N ASP A 18 -24.59 5.90 37.33
CA ASP A 18 -25.52 6.79 38.04
C ASP A 18 -24.86 7.81 38.99
N LEU A 19 -23.53 7.78 39.19
CA LEU A 19 -22.87 8.72 40.13
C LEU A 19 -22.60 10.10 39.50
N PRO A 20 -22.80 11.19 40.25
CA PRO A 20 -22.60 12.55 39.74
C PRO A 20 -21.12 12.88 39.56
N VAL A 21 -20.83 13.74 38.57
CA VAL A 21 -19.52 14.39 38.42
C VAL A 21 -19.29 15.28 39.65
N THR A 22 -18.22 14.99 40.39
CA THR A 22 -17.91 15.67 41.65
C THR A 22 -16.69 16.58 41.47
N PRO A 23 -16.76 17.87 41.84
CA PRO A 23 -15.59 18.73 41.85
C PRO A 23 -14.55 18.23 42.87
N LEU A 24 -13.33 18.00 42.41
CA LEU A 24 -12.22 17.51 43.22
C LEU A 24 -11.37 18.68 43.75
N MET A 25 -11.06 19.65 42.89
CA MET A 25 -10.24 20.80 43.26
C MET A 25 -10.53 22.01 42.39
N TYR A 26 -10.50 23.19 43.00
CA TYR A 26 -10.69 24.47 42.34
C TYR A 26 -9.39 25.27 42.34
N MET A 27 -9.10 25.94 41.22
CA MET A 27 -8.00 26.90 41.11
C MET A 27 -8.54 28.23 40.64
N ILE A 28 -8.33 29.26 41.44
CA ILE A 28 -8.58 30.64 41.06
C ILE A 28 -7.23 31.24 40.64
N HIS A 29 -7.16 31.83 39.45
CA HIS A 29 -5.93 32.41 38.90
C HIS A 29 -6.24 33.60 38.01
N GLU A 30 -5.28 34.52 37.87
CA GLU A 30 -5.44 35.70 37.01
C GLU A 30 -5.23 35.33 35.53
N GLU A 31 -4.23 34.51 35.23
CA GLU A 31 -3.87 34.09 33.88
C GLU A 31 -3.59 32.58 33.79
N LYS A 32 -3.95 31.97 32.66
CA LYS A 32 -3.63 30.56 32.31
C LYS A 32 -2.16 30.44 31.93
N VAL A 33 -1.28 30.47 32.93
CA VAL A 33 0.17 30.29 32.76
C VAL A 33 0.65 28.96 33.31
N GLU A 34 1.69 28.40 32.71
CA GLU A 34 2.24 27.10 33.10
C GLU A 34 2.65 27.05 34.58
N LYS A 35 3.13 28.17 35.16
CA LYS A 35 3.46 28.26 36.58
C LYS A 35 2.25 28.01 37.50
N ALA A 36 1.07 28.51 37.14
CA ALA A 36 -0.15 28.32 37.91
C ALA A 36 -0.61 26.86 37.86
N HIS A 37 -0.60 26.25 36.67
CA HIS A 37 -0.95 24.85 36.50
C HIS A 37 0.08 23.90 37.13
N ASN A 38 1.37 24.22 37.08
CA ASN A 38 2.40 23.47 37.80
C ASN A 38 2.15 23.49 39.32
N PHE A 39 1.81 24.65 39.89
CA PHE A 39 1.45 24.76 41.30
C PHE A 39 0.20 23.92 41.63
N PHE A 40 -0.82 23.97 40.78
CA PHE A 40 -2.05 23.19 40.93
C PHE A 40 -1.79 21.68 41.01
N PHE A 41 -1.09 21.12 40.02
CA PHE A 41 -0.82 19.68 39.97
C PHE A 41 0.19 19.23 41.05
N MET A 42 1.13 20.10 41.44
CA MET A 42 1.97 19.86 42.62
C MET A 42 1.12 19.70 43.88
N ARG A 43 0.21 20.65 44.15
CA ARG A 43 -0.69 20.60 45.31
C ARG A 43 -1.66 19.42 45.25
N LEU A 44 -2.18 19.09 44.07
CA LEU A 44 -3.02 17.91 43.87
C LEU A 44 -2.30 16.64 44.33
N ASN A 45 -1.06 16.46 43.89
CA ASN A 45 -0.22 15.33 44.23
C ASN A 45 0.21 15.28 45.70
N GLU A 46 0.26 16.42 46.40
CA GLU A 46 0.50 16.46 47.84
C GLU A 46 -0.74 16.07 48.63
N LEU A 47 -1.93 16.45 48.15
CA LEU A 47 -3.21 16.15 48.80
C LEU A 47 -3.68 14.71 48.52
N ILE A 48 -3.40 14.20 47.33
CA ILE A 48 -3.82 12.86 46.87
C ILE A 48 -2.60 12.17 46.24
N PRO A 49 -1.62 11.74 47.05
CA PRO A 49 -0.38 11.13 46.57
C PRO A 49 -0.62 9.82 45.78
N GLU A 50 -1.75 9.15 46.01
CA GLU A 50 -2.15 7.92 45.33
C GLU A 50 -2.26 8.13 43.81
N LEU A 51 -2.59 9.34 43.34
CA LEU A 51 -2.69 9.65 41.90
C LEU A 51 -1.39 9.38 41.14
N LYS A 52 -0.24 9.38 41.82
CA LYS A 52 1.05 9.04 41.22
C LYS A 52 1.21 7.56 40.86
N ALA A 53 0.39 6.69 41.44
CA ALA A 53 0.47 5.24 41.26
C ALA A 53 -0.72 4.66 40.47
N VAL A 54 -1.74 5.46 40.17
CA VAL A 54 -2.94 4.97 39.45
C VAL A 54 -2.67 4.89 37.95
N GLU A 55 -2.55 3.68 37.42
CA GLU A 55 -2.36 3.42 35.98
C GLU A 55 -3.66 3.44 35.16
N THR A 56 -4.81 3.29 35.83
CA THR A 56 -6.13 3.22 35.18
C THR A 56 -6.84 4.58 35.08
N MET A 57 -6.22 5.65 35.59
CA MET A 57 -6.80 6.98 35.56
C MET A 57 -6.76 7.54 34.14
N ILE A 58 -7.86 8.17 33.75
CA ILE A 58 -8.00 8.89 32.50
C ILE A 58 -8.34 10.35 32.82
N ILE A 59 -7.71 11.30 32.13
CA ILE A 59 -8.05 12.72 32.24
C ILE A 59 -8.46 13.27 30.88
N ALA A 60 -9.61 13.94 30.83
CA ALA A 60 -10.06 14.70 29.67
C ALA A 60 -9.80 16.20 29.89
N THR A 61 -9.07 16.85 28.97
CA THR A 61 -8.70 18.27 29.06
C THR A 61 -8.98 19.03 27.76
N GLU A 62 -8.98 20.35 27.81
CA GLU A 62 -9.07 21.24 26.64
C GLU A 62 -7.85 21.17 25.70
N ASN A 63 -6.82 20.40 26.10
CA ASN A 63 -5.56 20.21 25.39
C ASN A 63 -4.74 21.52 25.27
N ASP A 64 -4.90 22.40 26.26
CA ASP A 64 -4.06 23.58 26.42
C ASP A 64 -2.64 23.17 26.80
N GLU A 65 -1.66 23.70 26.08
CA GLU A 65 -0.24 23.34 26.23
C GLU A 65 0.27 23.54 27.66
N THR A 66 -0.18 24.60 28.36
CA THR A 66 0.26 24.88 29.72
C THR A 66 -0.27 23.86 30.73
N ILE A 67 -1.48 23.35 30.51
CA ILE A 67 -2.09 22.29 31.32
C ILE A 67 -1.42 20.94 31.01
N VAL A 68 -1.22 20.64 29.73
CA VAL A 68 -0.59 19.40 29.26
C VAL A 68 0.82 19.27 29.82
N ASN A 69 1.64 20.33 29.73
CA ASN A 69 3.01 20.34 30.25
C ASN A 69 3.04 20.11 31.77
N ALA A 70 2.15 20.77 32.51
CA ALA A 70 2.05 20.56 33.96
C ALA A 70 1.62 19.13 34.30
N MET A 71 0.65 18.55 33.58
CA MET A 71 0.23 17.17 33.78
C MET A 71 1.34 16.17 33.50
N GLN A 72 2.02 16.30 32.36
CA GLN A 72 3.16 15.44 32.01
C GLN A 72 4.26 15.49 33.06
N LYS A 73 4.47 16.64 33.70
CA LYS A 73 5.46 16.79 34.75
C LYS A 73 5.09 16.09 36.07
N TYR A 74 3.82 16.13 36.46
CA TYR A 74 3.39 15.69 37.79
C TYR A 74 2.68 14.32 37.80
N ILE A 75 2.06 13.91 36.70
CA ILE A 75 1.33 12.66 36.51
C ILE A 75 1.55 12.08 35.08
N PRO A 76 2.80 11.79 34.68
CA PRO A 76 3.17 11.42 33.30
C PRO A 76 2.54 10.14 32.77
N HIS A 77 2.14 9.22 33.66
CA HIS A 77 1.62 7.90 33.36
C HIS A 77 0.13 7.90 32.98
N VAL A 78 -0.56 9.03 33.16
CA VAL A 78 -2.01 9.13 32.97
C VAL A 78 -2.34 9.27 31.49
N THR A 79 -3.30 8.47 31.01
CA THR A 79 -3.79 8.61 29.64
C THR A 79 -4.63 9.88 29.51
N MET A 80 -4.24 10.75 28.58
CA MET A 80 -4.91 12.02 28.33
C MET A 80 -5.81 11.91 27.10
N PHE A 81 -7.06 12.35 27.25
CA PHE A 81 -7.97 12.56 26.13
C PHE A 81 -8.33 14.02 25.99
N ARG A 82 -8.75 14.37 24.78
CA ARG A 82 -9.34 15.66 24.50
C ARG A 82 -10.81 15.67 24.94
N ASN A 83 -11.20 16.71 25.66
CA ASN A 83 -12.60 16.93 26.01
C ASN A 83 -13.42 17.23 24.74
N TRP A 84 -14.54 16.52 24.58
CA TRP A 84 -15.36 16.60 23.37
C TRP A 84 -15.99 17.98 23.13
N GLN A 85 -16.32 18.73 24.18
CA GLN A 85 -16.89 20.08 24.05
C GLN A 85 -15.86 21.05 23.47
N HIS A 86 -14.60 20.93 23.91
CA HIS A 86 -13.50 21.74 23.38
C HIS A 86 -13.11 21.32 21.97
N ALA A 87 -13.17 20.01 21.67
CA ALA A 87 -13.01 19.53 20.30
C ALA A 87 -14.10 20.09 19.36
N LEU A 88 -15.36 20.17 19.83
CA LEU A 88 -16.47 20.77 19.08
C LEU A 88 -16.30 22.28 18.89
N GLN A 89 -15.87 23.01 19.93
CA GLN A 89 -15.55 24.44 19.83
C GLN A 89 -14.45 24.70 18.80
N ASP A 90 -13.43 23.85 18.78
CA ASP A 90 -12.35 23.90 17.79
C ASP A 90 -12.85 23.62 16.38
N ILE A 91 -13.74 22.63 16.21
CA ILE A 91 -14.39 22.37 14.92
C ILE A 91 -15.15 23.61 14.47
N ASN A 92 -15.97 24.22 15.33
CA ASN A 92 -16.72 25.43 14.99
C ASN A 92 -15.82 26.61 14.63
N ARG A 93 -14.72 26.79 15.36
CA ARG A 93 -13.69 27.81 15.03
C ARG A 93 -13.04 27.52 13.68
N ASN A 94 -12.72 26.26 13.40
CA ASN A 94 -12.13 25.86 12.12
C ASN A 94 -13.13 26.05 10.96
N LEU A 95 -14.40 25.68 11.12
CA LEU A 95 -15.44 25.92 10.11
C LEU A 95 -15.60 27.40 9.80
N HIS A 96 -15.61 28.26 10.83
CA HIS A 96 -15.63 29.70 10.66
C HIS A 96 -14.39 30.21 9.87
N ASN A 97 -13.19 29.70 10.18
CA ASN A 97 -11.97 30.04 9.44
C ASN A 97 -11.99 29.56 7.98
N LEU A 98 -12.81 28.56 7.68
CA LEU A 98 -13.05 28.01 6.34
C LEU A 98 -14.21 28.71 5.62
N GLU A 99 -14.68 29.85 6.15
CA GLU A 99 -15.83 30.63 5.66
C GLU A 99 -17.17 29.88 5.66
N ILE A 100 -17.24 28.71 6.33
CA ILE A 100 -18.50 28.00 6.56
C ILE A 100 -19.18 28.60 7.78
N THR A 101 -20.10 29.51 7.49
CA THR A 101 -20.85 30.27 8.50
C THR A 101 -22.36 30.03 8.42
N ASP A 102 -22.83 29.27 7.43
CA ASP A 102 -24.23 28.89 7.35
C ASP A 102 -24.63 28.01 8.54
N CYS A 103 -25.67 28.42 9.26
CA CYS A 103 -26.05 27.78 10.52
C CYS A 103 -26.61 26.37 10.34
N HIS A 104 -27.13 26.02 9.16
CA HIS A 104 -27.59 24.67 8.87
C HIS A 104 -26.40 23.76 8.57
N GLU A 105 -25.47 24.24 7.75
CA GLU A 105 -24.24 23.54 7.41
C GLU A 105 -23.36 23.28 8.64
N VAL A 106 -23.17 24.27 9.52
CA VAL A 106 -22.39 24.11 10.76
C VAL A 106 -23.00 23.01 11.65
N LYS A 107 -24.32 23.04 11.88
CA LYS A 107 -25.03 22.00 12.66
C LYS A 107 -24.90 20.61 12.08
N GLU A 108 -24.79 20.53 10.77
CA GLU A 108 -24.56 19.31 10.03
C GLU A 108 -23.17 18.71 10.33
N TYR A 109 -22.12 19.54 10.43
CA TYR A 109 -20.79 19.11 10.88
C TYR A 109 -20.75 18.75 12.37
N GLU A 110 -21.44 19.51 13.22
CA GLU A 110 -21.58 19.18 14.65
C GLU A 110 -22.25 17.81 14.83
N SER A 111 -23.31 17.54 14.07
CA SER A 111 -24.03 16.26 14.09
C SER A 111 -23.16 15.11 13.62
N ASP A 112 -22.35 15.33 12.59
CA ASP A 112 -21.39 14.32 12.11
C ASP A 112 -20.30 14.04 13.16
N PHE A 113 -19.78 15.07 13.83
CA PHE A 113 -18.82 14.89 14.92
C PHE A 113 -19.42 14.10 16.08
N ILE A 114 -20.64 14.43 16.51
CA ILE A 114 -21.35 13.69 17.56
C ILE A 114 -21.57 12.23 17.13
N ARG A 115 -22.00 12.01 15.87
CA ARG A 115 -22.19 10.66 15.31
C ARG A 115 -20.90 9.85 15.32
N LEU A 116 -19.74 10.46 15.09
CA LEU A 116 -18.45 9.77 15.22
C LEU A 116 -18.19 9.34 16.67
N LEU A 117 -18.45 10.22 17.64
CA LEU A 117 -18.21 9.91 19.05
C LEU A 117 -19.16 8.83 19.60
N ASP A 118 -20.35 8.70 19.01
CA ASP A 118 -21.39 7.77 19.44
C ASP A 118 -21.20 6.33 18.90
N GLN A 119 -20.03 6.01 18.34
CA GLN A 119 -19.76 4.68 17.79
C GLN A 119 -19.34 3.68 18.86
N GLU A 120 -20.05 2.55 18.95
CA GLU A 120 -19.82 1.49 19.95
C GLU A 120 -18.48 0.75 19.77
N SER A 121 -17.85 0.85 18.60
CA SER A 121 -16.56 0.20 18.34
C SER A 121 -15.60 1.07 17.53
N CYS A 122 -14.30 0.82 17.70
CA CYS A 122 -13.25 1.44 16.89
C CYS A 122 -13.39 1.12 15.39
N GLY A 123 -13.94 -0.05 15.05
CA GLY A 123 -14.20 -0.44 13.67
C GLY A 123 -15.30 0.38 13.02
N ASP A 124 -16.37 0.65 13.77
CA ASP A 124 -17.51 1.46 13.31
C ASP A 124 -17.14 2.93 13.24
N TYR A 125 -16.43 3.44 14.25
CA TYR A 125 -15.79 4.77 14.22
C TYR A 125 -15.02 4.98 12.92
N LYS A 126 -14.09 4.07 12.61
CA LYS A 126 -13.27 4.15 11.39
C LYS A 126 -14.10 4.04 10.12
N SER A 127 -15.16 3.24 10.13
CA SER A 127 -16.06 3.05 8.99
C SER A 127 -16.91 4.30 8.71
N ILE A 128 -17.49 4.90 9.75
CA ILE A 128 -18.26 6.14 9.63
C ILE A 128 -17.36 7.31 9.26
N LEU A 129 -16.17 7.41 9.87
CA LEU A 129 -15.18 8.43 9.53
C LEU A 129 -14.82 8.36 8.05
N ALA A 130 -14.52 7.15 7.55
CA ALA A 130 -14.26 6.95 6.12
C ALA A 130 -15.44 7.38 5.25
N GLN A 131 -16.68 7.06 5.63
CA GLN A 131 -17.87 7.49 4.87
C GLN A 131 -18.05 9.01 4.84
N MET A 132 -17.80 9.71 5.96
CA MET A 132 -17.91 11.18 6.04
C MET A 132 -16.82 11.87 5.22
N TYR A 133 -15.58 11.38 5.29
CA TYR A 133 -14.48 11.84 4.44
C TYR A 133 -14.82 11.68 2.95
N LEU A 134 -15.35 10.52 2.56
CA LEU A 134 -15.67 10.21 1.17
C LEU A 134 -16.82 11.02 0.58
N LYS A 135 -17.82 11.41 1.39
CA LYS A 135 -19.06 12.02 0.89
C LYS A 135 -19.20 13.51 1.14
N LYS A 136 -18.60 14.04 2.22
CA LYS A 136 -18.93 15.37 2.73
C LYS A 136 -17.69 16.23 2.98
N TRP A 137 -16.68 15.69 3.68
CA TRP A 137 -15.55 16.50 4.14
C TRP A 137 -14.45 16.71 3.08
N ASN A 138 -14.45 15.96 1.97
CA ASN A 138 -13.53 16.22 0.85
C ASN A 138 -13.70 17.62 0.22
N ARG A 139 -14.91 18.23 0.26
CA ARG A 139 -15.15 19.58 -0.25
C ARG A 139 -14.37 20.68 0.50
N LEU A 140 -13.98 20.43 1.76
CA LEU A 140 -13.23 21.38 2.58
C LEU A 140 -11.75 21.49 2.18
N LEU A 141 -11.18 20.40 1.67
CA LEU A 141 -9.79 20.37 1.18
C LEU A 141 -9.66 21.11 -0.16
N GLU A 142 -10.73 21.20 -0.95
CA GLU A 142 -10.75 21.92 -2.23
C GLU A 142 -10.91 23.44 -2.06
N ASN A 143 -11.56 23.91 -0.98
CA ASN A 143 -11.83 25.33 -0.73
C ASN A 143 -10.77 26.06 0.11
N THR A 144 -9.78 25.34 0.69
CA THR A 144 -8.63 25.99 1.33
C THR A 144 -7.62 26.39 0.27
N GLY A 145 -7.75 27.62 -0.22
CA GLY A 145 -6.82 28.27 -1.15
C GLY A 145 -5.41 28.49 -0.60
N ALA A 146 -4.73 27.45 -0.14
CA ALA A 146 -3.29 27.44 0.02
C ALA A 146 -2.66 27.18 -1.36
N SER A 147 -2.52 28.26 -2.14
CA SER A 147 -1.71 28.29 -3.35
C SER A 147 -0.23 28.12 -2.99
N LYS A 148 0.18 26.90 -2.69
CA LYS A 148 1.45 26.36 -3.13
C LYS A 148 1.10 25.38 -4.23
N LYS A 149 1.66 25.61 -5.41
CA LYS A 149 1.57 24.70 -6.55
C LYS A 149 2.32 23.42 -6.16
N GLU A 150 1.68 22.56 -5.38
CA GLU A 150 2.21 21.25 -5.05
C GLU A 150 2.30 20.49 -6.36
N ILE A 151 3.53 20.16 -6.76
CA ILE A 151 3.78 19.40 -7.97
C ILE A 151 3.20 18.02 -7.72
N CYS A 152 2.05 17.72 -8.35
CA CYS A 152 1.40 16.41 -8.29
C CYS A 152 2.44 15.30 -8.54
N VAL A 153 2.56 14.32 -7.64
CA VAL A 153 3.59 13.28 -7.74
C VAL A 153 3.51 12.51 -9.06
N GLY A 154 2.29 12.23 -9.53
CA GLY A 154 2.08 11.64 -10.86
C GLY A 154 2.77 12.42 -12.00
N SER A 155 2.81 13.76 -11.94
CA SER A 155 3.50 14.58 -12.94
C SER A 155 5.04 14.48 -12.84
N VAL A 156 5.59 14.31 -11.63
CA VAL A 156 7.02 14.05 -11.42
C VAL A 156 7.40 12.71 -12.03
N VAL A 157 6.62 11.67 -11.74
CA VAL A 157 6.81 10.31 -12.27
C VAL A 157 6.71 10.30 -13.79
N ALA A 158 5.68 10.93 -14.37
CA ALA A 158 5.52 11.03 -15.82
C ALA A 158 6.71 11.74 -16.49
N ASN A 159 7.14 12.88 -15.92
CA ASN A 159 8.29 13.63 -16.43
C ASN A 159 9.59 12.82 -16.37
N HIS A 160 9.84 12.10 -15.28
CA HIS A 160 11.01 11.24 -15.14
C HIS A 160 11.03 10.18 -16.25
N TYR A 161 9.94 9.45 -16.45
CA TYR A 161 9.87 8.42 -17.50
C TYR A 161 9.93 8.97 -18.93
N ASN A 162 9.40 10.18 -19.16
CA ASN A 162 9.50 10.88 -20.43
C ASN A 162 10.95 11.30 -20.75
N GLN A 163 11.75 11.67 -19.73
CA GLN A 163 13.14 12.12 -19.91
C GLN A 163 14.15 10.98 -20.00
N LEU A 164 13.83 9.80 -19.45
CA LEU A 164 14.67 8.61 -19.59
C LEU A 164 14.83 8.23 -21.07
N SER A 165 16.04 8.37 -21.62
CA SER A 165 16.34 7.99 -23.00
C SER A 165 16.24 6.47 -23.21
N GLU A 166 15.85 6.03 -24.42
CA GLU A 166 15.85 4.62 -24.76
C GLU A 166 17.29 4.12 -24.97
N ARG A 167 17.88 3.54 -23.93
CA ARG A 167 19.16 2.82 -24.08
C ARG A 167 18.94 1.52 -24.85
N GLY A 168 19.75 1.30 -25.88
CA GLY A 168 19.64 0.14 -26.79
C GLY A 168 19.96 -1.19 -26.10
N VAL A 169 19.64 -2.32 -26.76
CA VAL A 169 19.92 -3.66 -26.20
C VAL A 169 21.42 -3.89 -25.97
N ALA A 170 22.29 -3.25 -26.76
CA ALA A 170 23.74 -3.33 -26.61
C ALA A 170 24.20 -2.62 -25.32
N GLU A 171 23.84 -1.35 -25.14
CA GLU A 171 24.17 -0.56 -23.95
C GLU A 171 23.63 -1.18 -22.66
N ARG A 172 22.45 -1.84 -22.70
CA ARG A 172 21.90 -2.53 -21.52
C ARG A 172 22.77 -3.68 -21.04
N LYS A 173 23.59 -4.30 -21.89
CA LYS A 173 24.51 -5.38 -21.49
C LYS A 173 25.70 -4.87 -20.68
N GLU A 174 25.98 -3.58 -20.76
CA GLU A 174 27.07 -2.91 -20.04
C GLU A 174 26.60 -2.30 -18.71
N SER A 175 25.31 -2.43 -18.39
CA SER A 175 24.69 -1.89 -17.16
C SER A 175 25.13 -2.64 -15.91
N ARG A 176 25.44 -1.90 -14.83
CA ARG A 176 25.76 -2.44 -13.48
C ARG A 176 24.66 -3.34 -12.90
N ILE A 177 23.44 -3.22 -13.41
CA ILE A 177 22.26 -3.96 -12.93
C ILE A 177 21.68 -4.87 -14.03
N PHE A 178 22.51 -5.29 -14.99
CA PHE A 178 22.09 -6.12 -16.12
C PHE A 178 21.40 -7.42 -15.67
N HIS A 179 22.00 -8.15 -14.72
CA HIS A 179 21.46 -9.41 -14.25
C HIS A 179 20.18 -9.22 -13.44
N MET A 180 20.15 -8.22 -12.54
CA MET A 180 18.93 -7.82 -11.83
C MET A 180 17.76 -7.49 -12.78
N ARG A 181 18.00 -6.69 -13.83
CA ARG A 181 16.96 -6.36 -14.84
C ARG A 181 16.44 -7.61 -15.56
N ASN A 182 17.33 -8.57 -15.83
CA ASN A 182 16.95 -9.84 -16.45
C ASN A 182 16.18 -10.73 -15.47
N LEU A 183 16.54 -10.75 -14.17
CA LEU A 183 15.80 -11.47 -13.13
C LEU A 183 14.40 -10.88 -12.95
N ASN A 184 14.25 -9.57 -12.85
CA ASN A 184 12.95 -8.91 -12.79
C ASN A 184 12.08 -9.26 -14.01
N ASN A 185 12.67 -9.26 -15.22
CA ASN A 185 11.97 -9.70 -16.43
C ASN A 185 11.61 -11.20 -16.42
N TRP A 186 12.46 -12.05 -15.84
CA TRP A 186 12.18 -13.48 -15.68
C TRP A 186 11.03 -13.71 -14.71
N ILE A 187 11.03 -13.06 -13.54
CA ILE A 187 9.94 -13.11 -12.55
C ILE A 187 8.61 -12.72 -13.21
N LYS A 188 8.60 -11.58 -13.93
CA LYS A 188 7.42 -11.15 -14.72
C LYS A 188 6.99 -12.18 -15.76
N SER A 189 7.94 -12.81 -16.46
CA SER A 189 7.63 -13.86 -17.43
C SER A 189 7.01 -15.10 -16.78
N ARG A 190 7.48 -15.48 -15.59
CA ARG A 190 6.96 -16.63 -14.83
C ARG A 190 5.54 -16.36 -14.33
N ILE A 191 5.31 -15.26 -13.63
CA ILE A 191 3.97 -14.93 -13.11
C ILE A 191 2.95 -14.78 -14.25
N ILE A 192 3.30 -14.06 -15.33
CA ILE A 192 2.40 -13.88 -16.48
C ILE A 192 2.10 -15.24 -17.14
N GLY A 193 3.14 -16.02 -17.46
CA GLY A 193 2.95 -17.32 -18.11
C GLY A 193 2.10 -18.28 -17.28
N ASN A 194 2.41 -18.41 -15.98
CA ASN A 194 1.68 -19.28 -15.06
C ASN A 194 0.19 -18.90 -14.99
N MET A 195 -0.12 -17.60 -15.00
CA MET A 195 -1.49 -17.13 -14.91
C MET A 195 -2.26 -17.27 -16.22
N LEU A 196 -1.63 -17.03 -17.36
CA LEU A 196 -2.25 -17.30 -18.67
C LEU A 196 -2.55 -18.80 -18.82
N ASP A 197 -1.61 -19.68 -18.42
CA ASP A 197 -1.82 -21.13 -18.43
C ASP A 197 -2.93 -21.57 -17.47
N ARG A 198 -3.00 -20.94 -16.29
CA ARG A 198 -4.07 -21.20 -15.32
C ARG A 198 -5.44 -20.82 -15.88
N ILE A 199 -5.57 -19.64 -16.49
CA ILE A 199 -6.83 -19.20 -17.10
C ILE A 199 -7.24 -20.16 -18.24
N ARG A 200 -6.29 -20.60 -19.07
CA ARG A 200 -6.57 -21.62 -20.12
C ARG A 200 -7.00 -22.96 -19.57
N LYS A 201 -6.43 -23.41 -18.45
CA LYS A 201 -6.87 -24.64 -17.79
C LYS A 201 -8.30 -24.51 -17.25
N GLU A 202 -8.67 -23.33 -16.77
CA GLU A 202 -10.01 -23.06 -16.22
C GLU A 202 -11.07 -22.85 -17.31
N ASN A 203 -10.72 -22.17 -18.41
CA ASN A 203 -11.66 -21.69 -19.43
C ASN A 203 -11.54 -22.40 -20.79
N GLY A 204 -10.58 -23.32 -20.94
CA GLY A 204 -10.29 -24.07 -22.15
C GLY A 204 -9.08 -23.55 -22.94
N PRO A 205 -8.36 -24.43 -23.67
CA PRO A 205 -7.07 -24.11 -24.29
C PRO A 205 -7.15 -23.04 -25.40
N HIS A 206 -8.33 -22.83 -25.97
CA HIS A 206 -8.58 -21.87 -27.05
C HIS A 206 -9.34 -20.61 -26.59
N CYS A 207 -9.41 -20.36 -25.28
CA CYS A 207 -10.03 -19.14 -24.76
C CYS A 207 -9.31 -17.89 -25.31
N ARG A 208 -10.09 -16.89 -25.71
CA ARG A 208 -9.55 -15.60 -26.17
C ARG A 208 -9.25 -14.75 -24.93
N LEU A 209 -7.98 -14.55 -24.65
CA LEU A 209 -7.53 -13.79 -23.48
C LEU A 209 -7.43 -12.30 -23.81
N ASN A 210 -8.17 -11.46 -23.09
CA ASN A 210 -8.02 -10.01 -23.14
C ASN A 210 -7.32 -9.52 -21.87
N VAL A 211 -6.30 -8.68 -22.03
CA VAL A 211 -5.42 -8.22 -20.96
C VAL A 211 -5.46 -6.70 -20.85
N LEU A 212 -5.46 -6.19 -19.62
CA LEU A 212 -5.13 -4.79 -19.33
C LEU A 212 -3.76 -4.73 -18.65
N ASP A 213 -2.83 -3.98 -19.23
CA ASP A 213 -1.48 -3.75 -18.73
C ASP A 213 -1.39 -2.32 -18.18
N LEU A 214 -1.54 -2.18 -16.86
CA LEU A 214 -1.53 -0.91 -16.13
C LEU A 214 -0.10 -0.53 -15.74
N GLY A 215 0.33 0.67 -16.12
CA GLY A 215 1.72 1.08 -16.01
C GLY A 215 2.59 0.32 -17.01
N CYS A 216 2.12 0.16 -18.25
CA CYS A 216 2.82 -0.64 -19.27
C CYS A 216 4.20 -0.07 -19.66
N GLY A 217 4.47 1.19 -19.28
CA GLY A 217 5.65 1.94 -19.63
C GLY A 217 5.90 1.88 -21.12
N LYS A 218 7.17 1.66 -21.47
CA LYS A 218 7.65 1.58 -22.85
C LYS A 218 7.30 0.25 -23.54
N GLY A 219 6.40 -0.57 -22.99
CA GLY A 219 6.02 -1.87 -23.57
C GLY A 219 7.03 -2.99 -23.36
N GLY A 220 7.63 -3.10 -22.16
CA GLY A 220 8.59 -4.17 -21.83
C GLY A 220 7.98 -5.57 -21.77
N ASP A 221 6.66 -5.66 -21.64
CA ASP A 221 5.91 -6.92 -21.49
C ASP A 221 5.20 -7.36 -22.78
N LEU A 222 5.25 -6.57 -23.87
CA LEU A 222 4.63 -6.91 -25.16
C LEU A 222 5.04 -8.29 -25.70
N LEU A 223 6.31 -8.67 -25.60
CA LEU A 223 6.78 -10.00 -26.03
C LEU A 223 6.26 -11.13 -25.12
N LYS A 224 5.96 -10.83 -23.86
CA LYS A 224 5.36 -11.79 -22.93
C LYS A 224 3.91 -12.06 -23.32
N TRP A 225 3.18 -11.01 -23.70
CA TRP A 225 1.80 -11.13 -24.23
C TRP A 225 1.73 -11.88 -25.57
N GLU A 226 2.70 -11.66 -26.46
CA GLU A 226 2.78 -12.37 -27.75
C GLU A 226 3.08 -13.87 -27.58
N ARG A 227 4.10 -14.20 -26.79
CA ARG A 227 4.42 -15.60 -26.43
C ARG A 227 3.31 -16.26 -25.63
N GLY A 228 2.59 -15.45 -24.87
CA GLY A 228 1.41 -15.85 -24.13
C GLY A 228 0.19 -16.08 -25.01
N HIS A 229 0.26 -15.87 -26.34
CA HIS A 229 -0.86 -15.98 -27.29
C HIS A 229 -2.13 -15.27 -26.81
N VAL A 230 -1.97 -14.05 -26.29
CA VAL A 230 -3.07 -13.19 -25.90
C VAL A 230 -3.85 -12.76 -27.15
N HIS A 231 -5.15 -12.52 -27.01
CA HIS A 231 -6.00 -12.07 -28.11
C HIS A 231 -5.98 -10.54 -28.25
N HIS A 232 -6.15 -9.81 -27.15
CA HIS A 232 -6.15 -8.35 -27.11
C HIS A 232 -5.44 -7.81 -25.87
N VAL A 233 -4.71 -6.69 -26.01
CA VAL A 233 -4.02 -6.01 -24.90
C VAL A 233 -4.35 -4.52 -24.90
N VAL A 234 -4.87 -4.01 -23.80
CA VAL A 234 -4.98 -2.57 -23.53
C VAL A 234 -3.75 -2.15 -22.72
N CYS A 235 -2.93 -1.25 -23.27
CA CYS A 235 -1.74 -0.71 -22.63
C CYS A 235 -2.04 0.69 -22.09
N ALA A 236 -1.97 0.90 -20.77
CA ALA A 236 -2.23 2.20 -20.16
C ALA A 236 -1.05 2.67 -19.29
N ASP A 237 -0.67 3.94 -19.43
CA ASP A 237 0.43 4.55 -18.68
C ASP A 237 0.22 6.06 -18.56
N ILE A 238 0.75 6.67 -17.50
CA ILE A 238 0.67 8.11 -17.25
C ILE A 238 1.57 8.91 -18.19
N ALA A 239 2.68 8.32 -18.64
CA ALA A 239 3.69 8.97 -19.47
C ALA A 239 3.36 8.80 -20.97
N GLU A 240 2.90 9.87 -21.62
CA GLU A 240 2.56 9.86 -23.04
C GLU A 240 3.75 9.42 -23.93
N THR A 241 4.97 9.84 -23.62
CA THR A 241 6.16 9.39 -24.38
C THR A 241 6.41 7.90 -24.22
N SER A 242 6.15 7.33 -23.03
CA SER A 242 6.22 5.88 -22.82
C SER A 242 5.19 5.13 -23.67
N ILE A 243 3.98 5.67 -23.79
CA ILE A 243 2.93 5.12 -24.65
C ILE A 243 3.32 5.16 -26.12
N GLU A 244 3.87 6.26 -26.62
CA GLU A 244 4.34 6.34 -28.02
C GLU A 244 5.47 5.33 -28.29
N GLN A 245 6.42 5.18 -27.37
CA GLN A 245 7.46 4.16 -27.48
C GLN A 245 6.90 2.73 -27.42
N CYS A 246 5.86 2.49 -26.61
CA CYS A 246 5.15 1.22 -26.56
C CYS A 246 4.48 0.91 -27.91
N LYS A 247 3.80 1.89 -28.53
CA LYS A 247 3.20 1.78 -29.86
C LYS A 247 4.23 1.42 -30.92
N GLU A 248 5.39 2.08 -30.93
CA GLU A 248 6.48 1.79 -31.87
C GLU A 248 7.02 0.37 -31.71
N ARG A 249 7.23 -0.10 -30.47
CA ARG A 249 7.69 -1.47 -30.20
C ARG A 249 6.66 -2.50 -30.64
N TYR A 250 5.37 -2.24 -30.41
CA TYR A 250 4.30 -3.10 -30.89
C TYR A 250 4.22 -3.13 -32.43
N ALA A 251 4.38 -1.99 -33.11
CA ALA A 251 4.43 -1.96 -34.57
C ALA A 251 5.58 -2.83 -35.11
N LYS A 252 6.78 -2.72 -34.53
CA LYS A 252 7.94 -3.57 -34.86
C LYS A 252 7.65 -5.06 -34.61
N LEU A 253 6.95 -5.39 -33.53
CA LEU A 253 6.53 -6.77 -33.22
C LEU A 253 5.53 -7.31 -34.25
N LYS A 254 4.51 -6.51 -34.60
CA LYS A 254 3.49 -6.83 -35.60
C LYS A 254 4.08 -7.04 -37.00
N HIS A 255 5.15 -6.31 -37.36
CA HIS A 255 5.87 -6.55 -38.61
C HIS A 255 6.64 -7.88 -38.64
N ARG A 256 7.06 -8.41 -37.48
CA ARG A 256 7.90 -9.61 -37.38
C ARG A 256 7.11 -10.90 -37.17
N SER A 257 5.95 -10.83 -36.53
CA SER A 257 5.13 -12.00 -36.21
C SER A 257 3.82 -11.99 -36.98
N ARG A 258 3.47 -13.14 -37.58
CA ARG A 258 2.26 -13.27 -38.42
C ARG A 258 0.96 -13.26 -37.61
N GLN A 259 1.05 -13.55 -36.31
CA GLN A 259 -0.10 -13.66 -35.41
C GLN A 259 0.23 -12.99 -34.09
N VAL A 260 -0.06 -11.68 -34.02
CA VAL A 260 0.10 -10.86 -32.81
C VAL A 260 -1.29 -10.45 -32.33
N PHE A 261 -1.45 -10.28 -31.02
CA PHE A 261 -2.65 -9.70 -30.40
C PHE A 261 -3.00 -8.35 -31.03
N SER A 262 -4.29 -7.97 -31.01
CA SER A 262 -4.66 -6.57 -31.23
C SER A 262 -4.32 -5.74 -29.99
N ALA A 263 -3.97 -4.47 -30.16
CA ALA A 263 -3.56 -3.62 -29.06
C ALA A 263 -4.21 -2.25 -29.11
N GLU A 264 -4.54 -1.73 -27.94
CA GLU A 264 -5.00 -0.37 -27.68
C GLU A 264 -4.02 0.33 -26.73
N PHE A 265 -3.86 1.65 -26.86
CA PHE A 265 -2.85 2.41 -26.13
C PHE A 265 -3.43 3.71 -25.56
N ILE A 266 -3.38 3.85 -24.23
CA ILE A 266 -4.04 4.93 -23.49
C ILE A 266 -3.01 5.67 -22.64
N ALA A 267 -2.81 6.96 -22.92
CA ALA A 267 -2.05 7.86 -22.06
C ALA A 267 -3.01 8.50 -21.05
N ALA A 268 -2.96 8.06 -19.78
CA ALA A 268 -3.85 8.51 -18.72
C ALA A 268 -3.28 8.23 -17.33
N ASP A 269 -3.59 9.09 -16.36
CA ASP A 269 -3.31 8.80 -14.95
C ASP A 269 -4.32 7.76 -14.45
N CYS A 270 -3.91 6.49 -14.44
CA CYS A 270 -4.75 5.37 -14.01
C CYS A 270 -5.19 5.43 -12.54
N SER A 271 -4.60 6.33 -11.74
CA SER A 271 -5.00 6.60 -10.36
C SER A 271 -6.00 7.76 -10.24
N LYS A 272 -6.27 8.52 -11.30
CA LYS A 272 -7.21 9.66 -11.27
C LYS A 272 -8.29 9.61 -12.34
N GLU A 273 -8.10 8.77 -13.36
CA GLU A 273 -8.99 8.68 -14.50
C GLU A 273 -9.60 7.28 -14.63
N ASN A 274 -10.82 7.22 -15.15
CA ASN A 274 -11.49 5.97 -15.47
C ASN A 274 -11.03 5.44 -16.84
N ILE A 275 -10.22 4.39 -16.84
CA ILE A 275 -9.64 3.81 -18.06
C ILE A 275 -10.73 3.20 -18.96
N MET A 276 -11.80 2.66 -18.39
CA MET A 276 -12.93 2.12 -19.17
C MET A 276 -13.52 3.15 -20.14
N GLU A 277 -13.62 4.42 -19.72
CA GLU A 277 -14.19 5.47 -20.56
C GLU A 277 -13.30 5.85 -21.75
N ARG A 278 -12.01 5.57 -21.63
CA ARG A 278 -10.97 5.77 -22.65
C ARG A 278 -10.83 4.59 -23.60
N MET A 279 -11.31 3.40 -23.23
CA MET A 279 -11.25 2.19 -24.07
C MET A 279 -12.13 2.30 -25.33
N GLU A 280 -11.66 1.78 -26.46
CA GLU A 280 -12.42 1.66 -27.71
C GLU A 280 -13.72 0.85 -27.48
N ASN A 281 -13.62 -0.24 -26.72
CA ASN A 281 -14.76 -1.05 -26.29
C ASN A 281 -14.91 -1.02 -24.76
N ARG A 282 -15.84 -0.19 -24.28
CA ARG A 282 -16.15 -0.04 -22.85
C ARG A 282 -16.66 -1.32 -22.18
N GLU A 283 -17.24 -2.22 -22.96
CA GLU A 283 -17.79 -3.51 -22.49
C GLU A 283 -16.78 -4.67 -22.64
N LEU A 284 -15.52 -4.37 -22.96
CA LEU A 284 -14.47 -5.39 -23.08
C LEU A 284 -14.37 -6.20 -21.78
N LYS A 285 -14.53 -7.51 -21.88
CA LYS A 285 -14.33 -8.43 -20.75
C LYS A 285 -12.85 -8.80 -20.68
N LEU A 286 -12.21 -8.47 -19.57
CA LEU A 286 -10.81 -8.78 -19.31
C LEU A 286 -10.72 -10.10 -18.54
N ASP A 287 -9.73 -10.91 -18.92
CA ASP A 287 -9.37 -12.15 -18.22
C ASP A 287 -8.26 -11.93 -17.19
N LEU A 288 -7.38 -10.95 -17.46
CA LEU A 288 -6.20 -10.65 -16.66
C LEU A 288 -5.93 -9.14 -16.65
N VAL A 289 -5.68 -8.59 -15.47
CA VAL A 289 -5.08 -7.27 -15.29
C VAL A 289 -3.68 -7.44 -14.72
N SER A 290 -2.69 -6.79 -15.33
CA SER A 290 -1.29 -6.80 -14.90
C SER A 290 -0.88 -5.39 -14.49
N CYS A 291 -0.27 -5.24 -13.31
CA CYS A 291 0.30 -3.97 -12.84
C CYS A 291 1.69 -4.22 -12.26
N GLN A 292 2.73 -4.05 -13.07
CA GLN A 292 4.09 -4.42 -12.72
C GLN A 292 4.89 -3.19 -12.31
N PHE A 293 5.35 -3.14 -11.05
CA PHE A 293 6.14 -2.02 -10.52
C PHE A 293 5.46 -0.64 -10.65
N ALA A 294 4.14 -0.58 -10.53
CA ALA A 294 3.40 0.69 -10.69
C ALA A 294 2.35 0.95 -9.60
N PHE A 295 1.89 -0.08 -8.89
CA PHE A 295 0.76 0.06 -7.97
C PHE A 295 1.07 0.96 -6.75
N HIS A 296 2.31 0.98 -6.28
CA HIS A 296 2.72 1.85 -5.16
C HIS A 296 2.57 3.35 -5.47
N TYR A 297 2.58 3.78 -6.75
CA TYR A 297 2.33 5.18 -7.09
C TYR A 297 0.89 5.61 -6.77
N SER A 298 -0.08 4.70 -6.76
CA SER A 298 -1.47 5.04 -6.41
C SER A 298 -1.70 5.18 -4.90
N PHE A 299 -0.72 4.81 -4.05
CA PHE A 299 -0.82 4.93 -2.59
C PHE A 299 -0.52 6.35 -2.09
N GLU A 300 -0.41 7.34 -2.98
CA GLU A 300 -0.38 8.77 -2.65
C GLU A 300 -1.58 9.18 -1.80
N SER A 301 -2.77 8.69 -2.15
CA SER A 301 -4.01 8.97 -1.43
C SER A 301 -5.00 7.81 -1.57
N LEU A 302 -5.95 7.71 -0.63
CA LEU A 302 -7.02 6.70 -0.72
C LEU A 302 -7.83 6.80 -2.03
N PRO A 303 -8.29 7.99 -2.49
CA PRO A 303 -9.01 8.11 -3.75
C PRO A 303 -8.23 7.57 -4.95
N GLN A 304 -6.91 7.78 -4.96
CA GLN A 304 -6.05 7.27 -6.03
C GLN A 304 -5.93 5.75 -6.04
N ALA A 305 -5.74 5.14 -4.86
CA ALA A 305 -5.72 3.68 -4.72
C ALA A 305 -7.08 3.06 -5.08
N GLU A 306 -8.17 3.70 -4.68
CA GLU A 306 -9.54 3.30 -5.02
C GLU A 306 -9.83 3.39 -6.52
N GLN A 307 -9.40 4.46 -7.18
CA GLN A 307 -9.56 4.63 -8.62
C GLN A 307 -8.72 3.59 -9.41
N MET A 308 -7.48 3.33 -8.98
CA MET A 308 -6.64 2.28 -9.57
C MET A 308 -7.32 0.90 -9.44
N LEU A 309 -7.85 0.57 -8.26
CA LEU A 309 -8.59 -0.68 -8.04
C LEU A 309 -9.93 -0.73 -8.80
N ALA A 310 -10.61 0.40 -8.96
CA ALA A 310 -11.80 0.49 -9.80
C ALA A 310 -11.47 0.12 -11.25
N ASN A 311 -10.38 0.68 -11.80
CA ASN A 311 -9.88 0.38 -13.14
C ASN A 311 -9.46 -1.10 -13.31
N VAL A 312 -8.87 -1.70 -12.27
CA VAL A 312 -8.57 -3.14 -12.25
C VAL A 312 -9.84 -3.97 -12.31
N SER A 313 -10.87 -3.57 -11.56
CA SER A 313 -11.98 -4.43 -11.20
C SER A 313 -13.20 -4.33 -12.11
N CYS A 314 -13.39 -3.18 -12.77
CA CYS A 314 -14.62 -2.86 -13.49
C CYS A 314 -14.88 -3.75 -14.72
N ASN A 315 -13.84 -4.02 -15.51
CA ASN A 315 -13.90 -4.86 -16.71
C ASN A 315 -13.37 -6.29 -16.49
N LEU A 316 -12.79 -6.57 -15.32
CA LEU A 316 -12.30 -7.91 -14.98
C LEU A 316 -13.47 -8.84 -14.69
N GLN A 317 -13.58 -9.90 -15.50
CA GLN A 317 -14.67 -10.85 -15.35
C GLN A 317 -14.53 -11.71 -14.08
N PRO A 318 -15.63 -12.22 -13.51
CA PRO A 318 -15.59 -13.22 -12.46
C PRO A 318 -14.68 -14.39 -12.80
N GLY A 319 -13.79 -14.76 -11.87
CA GLY A 319 -12.77 -15.79 -12.07
C GLY A 319 -11.49 -15.29 -12.75
N GLY A 320 -11.48 -14.09 -13.33
CA GLY A 320 -10.28 -13.42 -13.85
C GLY A 320 -9.31 -13.02 -12.74
N TYR A 321 -8.10 -12.62 -13.12
CA TYR A 321 -7.02 -12.37 -12.17
C TYR A 321 -6.46 -10.95 -12.26
N PHE A 322 -6.04 -10.42 -11.12
CA PHE A 322 -5.24 -9.21 -11.02
C PHE A 322 -3.87 -9.58 -10.45
N ILE A 323 -2.81 -9.30 -11.20
CA ILE A 323 -1.44 -9.64 -10.83
C ILE A 323 -0.54 -8.42 -10.84
N GLY A 324 0.51 -8.46 -10.04
CA GLY A 324 1.49 -7.40 -10.05
C GLY A 324 2.67 -7.63 -9.14
N THR A 325 3.54 -6.62 -9.15
CA THR A 325 4.71 -6.55 -8.30
C THR A 325 4.75 -5.18 -7.63
N THR A 326 5.08 -5.16 -6.35
CA THR A 326 5.24 -3.92 -5.57
C THR A 326 6.26 -4.14 -4.46
N THR A 327 6.71 -3.06 -3.85
CA THR A 327 7.61 -3.08 -2.69
C THR A 327 6.91 -3.63 -1.44
N ASP A 328 7.67 -4.29 -0.57
CA ASP A 328 7.22 -4.76 0.73
C ASP A 328 7.47 -3.68 1.80
N ALA A 329 6.40 -3.01 2.23
CA ALA A 329 6.49 -1.94 3.20
C ALA A 329 7.12 -2.38 4.54
N TYR A 330 6.91 -3.62 4.98
CA TYR A 330 7.50 -4.09 6.25
C TYR A 330 9.01 -4.23 6.14
N ASP A 331 9.50 -4.70 4.99
CA ASP A 331 10.94 -4.83 4.75
C ASP A 331 11.62 -3.47 4.58
N ILE A 332 10.99 -2.54 3.86
CA ILE A 332 11.47 -1.15 3.78
C ILE A 332 11.62 -0.55 5.19
N MET A 333 10.58 -0.66 6.02
CA MET A 333 10.60 -0.12 7.38
C MET A 333 11.66 -0.81 8.26
N ARG A 334 11.81 -2.14 8.14
CA ARG A 334 12.83 -2.91 8.85
C ARG A 334 14.25 -2.46 8.48
N ARG A 335 14.54 -2.27 7.19
CA ARG A 335 15.88 -1.92 6.69
C ARG A 335 16.33 -0.50 7.07
N LEU A 336 15.42 0.37 7.53
CA LEU A 336 15.81 1.63 8.12
C LEU A 336 16.59 1.45 9.44
N GLY A 337 16.47 0.30 10.11
CA GLY A 337 17.19 0.04 11.36
C GLY A 337 16.81 0.99 12.49
N ARG A 338 15.55 1.44 12.53
CA ARG A 338 15.09 2.45 13.52
C ARG A 338 14.99 1.91 14.94
N ASP A 339 14.96 0.59 15.11
CA ASP A 339 15.11 -0.06 16.41
C ASP A 339 16.50 0.21 17.04
N GLU A 340 17.53 0.40 16.21
CA GLU A 340 18.89 0.74 16.64
C GLU A 340 19.11 2.26 16.69
N ASN A 341 18.62 2.98 15.68
CA ASN A 341 18.70 4.44 15.62
C ASN A 341 17.38 5.06 15.13
N PRO A 342 16.54 5.61 16.03
CA PRO A 342 15.23 6.19 15.69
C PRO A 342 15.27 7.30 14.63
N GLU A 343 16.41 7.98 14.49
CA GLU A 343 16.61 9.07 13.53
C GLU A 343 16.89 8.58 12.09
N ASN A 344 17.09 7.27 11.88
CA ASN A 344 17.36 6.73 10.55
C ASN A 344 16.16 6.93 9.61
N ARG A 345 16.42 7.59 8.48
CA ARG A 345 15.44 7.87 7.42
C ARG A 345 15.90 7.39 6.04
N LYS A 346 17.09 6.81 5.94
CA LYS A 346 17.71 6.40 4.69
C LYS A 346 18.42 5.07 4.84
N PHE A 347 18.31 4.23 3.83
CA PHE A 347 19.13 3.03 3.65
C PHE A 347 19.37 2.77 2.17
N GLY A 348 20.32 1.90 1.85
CA GLY A 348 20.67 1.58 0.47
C GLY A 348 22.08 1.01 0.36
N ASN A 349 22.52 0.81 -0.87
CA ASN A 349 23.86 0.34 -1.23
C ASN A 349 24.35 1.07 -2.49
N SER A 350 25.30 0.49 -3.23
CA SER A 350 25.89 1.19 -4.39
C SER A 350 24.92 1.35 -5.57
N ILE A 351 23.88 0.51 -5.67
CA ILE A 351 22.97 0.49 -6.82
C ILE A 351 21.59 1.10 -6.52
N PHE A 352 21.16 1.13 -5.26
CA PHE A 352 19.86 1.68 -4.88
C PHE A 352 19.89 2.44 -3.55
N SER A 353 18.96 3.38 -3.37
CA SER A 353 18.71 3.98 -2.07
C SER A 353 17.23 4.32 -1.87
N VAL A 354 16.80 4.23 -0.61
CA VAL A 354 15.47 4.62 -0.13
C VAL A 354 15.67 5.72 0.89
N GLU A 355 15.02 6.86 0.70
CA GLU A 355 15.11 8.00 1.62
C GLU A 355 13.72 8.58 1.91
N PHE A 356 13.34 8.60 3.18
CA PHE A 356 12.09 9.20 3.63
C PHE A 356 12.28 10.71 3.87
N PRO A 357 11.51 11.58 3.18
CA PRO A 357 11.53 13.02 3.42
C PRO A 357 11.09 13.37 4.85
N PRO A 358 11.67 14.38 5.52
CA PRO A 358 11.39 14.75 6.93
C PRO A 358 9.90 14.87 7.28
N GLU A 359 9.08 15.29 6.31
CA GLU A 359 7.63 15.44 6.43
C GLU A 359 6.86 14.12 6.52
N THR A 360 7.46 12.99 6.12
CA THR A 360 6.80 11.69 6.18
C THR A 360 6.87 11.12 7.59
N ASN A 361 5.73 11.01 8.28
CA ASN A 361 5.68 10.35 9.58
C ASN A 361 6.03 8.86 9.42
N LEU A 362 6.81 8.32 10.37
CA LEU A 362 7.28 6.94 10.37
C LEU A 362 6.86 6.15 11.63
N ASP A 363 6.27 6.80 12.65
CA ASP A 363 5.86 6.17 13.91
C ASP A 363 4.42 6.53 14.32
N PRO A 364 3.40 5.83 13.76
CA PRO A 364 3.48 4.91 12.63
C PRO A 364 3.44 5.64 11.28
N PRO A 365 3.87 5.01 10.17
CA PRO A 365 3.69 5.59 8.86
C PRO A 365 2.20 5.66 8.50
N PRO A 366 1.75 6.71 7.79
CA PRO A 366 0.35 6.81 7.37
C PRO A 366 0.01 5.71 6.35
N LEU A 367 -1.26 5.27 6.33
CA LEU A 367 -1.70 4.20 5.42
C LEU A 367 -1.66 4.60 3.94
N PHE A 368 -1.80 5.90 3.66
CA PHE A 368 -1.67 6.52 2.34
C PHE A 368 -0.81 7.78 2.49
N GLY A 369 -0.07 8.14 1.44
CA GLY A 369 0.80 9.32 1.45
C GLY A 369 2.11 9.12 2.21
N ALA A 370 2.44 7.90 2.64
CA ALA A 370 3.73 7.56 3.25
C ALA A 370 4.84 7.56 2.18
N LYS A 371 5.31 8.76 1.82
CA LYS A 371 6.22 9.02 0.71
C LYS A 371 7.66 8.63 1.04
N TYR A 372 8.34 8.02 0.09
CA TYR A 372 9.80 7.87 0.09
C TYR A 372 10.36 8.15 -1.29
N ASN A 373 11.60 8.64 -1.36
CA ASN A 373 12.32 8.75 -2.62
C ASN A 373 13.04 7.43 -2.87
N PHE A 374 12.77 6.83 -4.03
CA PHE A 374 13.44 5.62 -4.48
C PHE A 374 14.39 5.95 -5.62
N HIS A 375 15.67 5.65 -5.40
CA HIS A 375 16.70 5.75 -6.42
C HIS A 375 17.22 4.36 -6.75
N LEU A 376 17.26 4.03 -8.04
CA LEU A 376 17.86 2.82 -8.58
C LEU A 376 18.64 3.19 -9.84
N GLU A 377 19.93 2.87 -9.81
CA GLU A 377 20.88 3.24 -10.85
C GLU A 377 20.33 2.92 -12.26
N GLU A 378 20.31 3.93 -13.14
CA GLU A 378 19.86 3.87 -14.54
C GLU A 378 18.39 3.46 -14.78
N VAL A 379 17.57 3.28 -13.75
CA VAL A 379 16.17 2.85 -13.89
C VAL A 379 15.19 3.91 -13.43
N VAL A 380 15.31 4.35 -12.18
CA VAL A 380 14.29 5.19 -11.54
C VAL A 380 14.91 6.09 -10.50
N ASP A 381 14.44 7.33 -10.46
CA ASP A 381 14.71 8.29 -9.39
C ASP A 381 13.42 9.09 -9.18
N CYS A 382 12.52 8.50 -8.40
CA CYS A 382 11.15 8.98 -8.25
C CYS A 382 10.63 8.83 -6.82
N PRO A 383 9.71 9.71 -6.40
CA PRO A 383 8.92 9.47 -5.20
C PRO A 383 7.96 8.29 -5.40
N GLU A 384 7.93 7.41 -4.41
CA GLU A 384 7.03 6.27 -4.27
C GLU A 384 6.28 6.37 -2.93
N PHE A 385 5.29 5.49 -2.71
CA PHE A 385 4.52 5.45 -1.47
C PHE A 385 4.49 4.05 -0.87
N LEU A 386 4.61 3.94 0.45
CA LEU A 386 4.55 2.66 1.13
C LEU A 386 3.18 2.00 0.91
N VAL A 387 3.20 0.76 0.42
CA VAL A 387 2.00 -0.05 0.27
C VAL A 387 1.85 -0.91 1.52
N ASN A 388 1.03 -0.45 2.47
CA ASN A 388 0.63 -1.31 3.58
C ASN A 388 -0.23 -2.47 3.02
N PHE A 389 0.39 -3.65 2.86
CA PHE A 389 -0.25 -4.77 2.17
C PHE A 389 -1.59 -5.22 2.78
N PRO A 390 -1.77 -5.27 4.13
CA PRO A 390 -3.08 -5.55 4.71
C PRO A 390 -4.16 -4.53 4.31
N THR A 391 -3.80 -3.25 4.20
CA THR A 391 -4.70 -2.20 3.71
C THR A 391 -5.01 -2.40 2.23
N PHE A 392 -4.00 -2.71 1.41
CA PHE A 392 -4.20 -3.05 0.00
C PHE A 392 -5.15 -4.25 -0.17
N GLU A 393 -4.95 -5.33 0.57
CA GLU A 393 -5.81 -6.52 0.53
C GLU A 393 -7.27 -6.18 0.91
N LYS A 394 -7.47 -5.39 1.98
CA LYS A 394 -8.80 -4.96 2.40
C LYS A 394 -9.48 -4.07 1.36
N LEU A 395 -8.74 -3.17 0.72
CA LEU A 395 -9.26 -2.37 -0.38
C LEU A 395 -9.60 -3.25 -1.59
N ALA A 396 -8.72 -4.15 -2.00
CA ALA A 396 -8.97 -5.07 -3.11
C ALA A 396 -10.26 -5.88 -2.88
N LEU A 397 -10.50 -6.35 -1.66
CA LEU A 397 -11.72 -7.07 -1.28
C LEU A 397 -12.99 -6.22 -1.48
N LYS A 398 -12.97 -4.91 -1.19
CA LYS A 398 -14.09 -3.99 -1.47
C LYS A 398 -14.46 -3.97 -2.95
N TYR A 399 -13.48 -4.20 -3.84
CA TYR A 399 -13.67 -4.30 -5.28
C TYR A 399 -13.90 -5.75 -5.75
N GLY A 400 -14.17 -6.69 -4.84
CA GLY A 400 -14.44 -8.09 -5.16
C GLY A 400 -13.20 -8.87 -5.62
N LEU A 401 -12.01 -8.49 -5.16
CA LEU A 401 -10.75 -9.16 -5.44
C LEU A 401 -10.26 -9.86 -4.17
N THR A 402 -10.17 -11.19 -4.20
CA THR A 402 -9.64 -11.99 -3.08
C THR A 402 -8.17 -12.31 -3.31
N LEU A 403 -7.33 -12.17 -2.29
CA LEU A 403 -5.92 -12.55 -2.38
C LEU A 403 -5.79 -14.07 -2.59
N VAL A 404 -5.01 -14.45 -3.59
CA VAL A 404 -4.65 -15.86 -3.88
C VAL A 404 -3.23 -16.15 -3.43
N GLN A 405 -2.32 -15.22 -3.68
CA GLN A 405 -0.91 -15.40 -3.37
C GLN A 405 -0.24 -14.05 -3.11
N LYS A 406 0.63 -14.01 -2.10
CA LYS A 406 1.60 -12.95 -1.82
C LYS A 406 2.93 -13.64 -1.54
N THR A 407 3.98 -13.32 -2.29
CA THR A 407 5.28 -14.00 -2.16
C THR A 407 6.41 -13.01 -2.42
N ARG A 408 7.38 -12.88 -1.51
CA ARG A 408 8.57 -12.05 -1.72
C ARG A 408 9.41 -12.61 -2.86
N PHE A 409 10.16 -11.78 -3.57
CA PHE A 409 10.98 -12.24 -4.69
C PHE A 409 12.00 -13.30 -4.28
N GLU A 410 12.59 -13.16 -3.08
CA GLU A 410 13.53 -14.12 -2.49
C GLU A 410 12.94 -15.52 -2.29
N ASP A 411 11.62 -15.61 -2.06
CA ASP A 411 10.90 -16.89 -1.95
C ASP A 411 10.36 -17.37 -3.31
N PHE A 412 9.92 -16.44 -4.15
CA PHE A 412 9.32 -16.75 -5.45
C PHE A 412 10.34 -17.36 -6.42
N VAL A 413 11.57 -16.85 -6.44
CA VAL A 413 12.62 -17.31 -7.36
C VAL A 413 12.95 -18.80 -7.15
N PRO A 414 13.25 -19.28 -5.93
CA PRO A 414 13.44 -20.70 -5.66
C PRO A 414 12.22 -21.56 -6.02
N GLN A 415 11.00 -21.10 -5.70
CA GLN A 415 9.76 -21.84 -5.98
C GLN A 415 9.54 -22.09 -7.48
N GLU A 416 9.91 -21.11 -8.32
CA GLU A 416 9.74 -21.19 -9.77
C GLU A 416 10.98 -21.72 -10.50
N LEU A 417 12.09 -21.97 -9.79
CA LEU A 417 13.36 -22.32 -10.39
C LEU A 417 13.27 -23.63 -11.18
N GLU A 418 12.64 -24.67 -10.64
CA GLU A 418 12.54 -25.97 -11.30
C GLU A 418 11.85 -25.88 -12.67
N ARG A 419 10.75 -25.13 -12.76
CA ARG A 419 9.96 -24.97 -14.01
C ARG A 419 10.49 -23.87 -14.92
N GLY A 420 11.22 -22.91 -14.36
CA GLY A 420 11.69 -21.70 -15.05
C GLY A 420 13.17 -21.68 -15.39
N LYS A 421 13.95 -22.69 -14.99
CA LYS A 421 15.42 -22.75 -15.13
C LYS A 421 15.91 -22.45 -16.53
N ASP A 422 15.35 -23.11 -17.54
CA ASP A 422 15.79 -22.93 -18.93
C ASP A 422 15.55 -21.51 -19.45
N LEU A 423 14.47 -20.87 -19.01
CA LEU A 423 14.22 -19.48 -19.34
C LEU A 423 15.16 -18.54 -18.58
N LEU A 424 15.43 -18.82 -17.30
CA LEU A 424 16.35 -18.06 -16.45
C LEU A 424 17.74 -17.99 -17.08
N MET A 425 18.25 -19.15 -17.52
CA MET A 425 19.55 -19.29 -18.17
C MET A 425 19.59 -18.57 -19.52
N ARG A 426 18.56 -18.74 -20.38
CA ARG A 426 18.49 -18.05 -21.68
C ARG A 426 18.42 -16.53 -21.53
N MET A 427 17.78 -16.04 -20.48
CA MET A 427 17.68 -14.61 -20.19
C MET A 427 18.93 -14.05 -19.52
N LYS A 428 19.92 -14.89 -19.12
CA LYS A 428 21.08 -14.47 -18.32
C LYS A 428 20.64 -13.68 -17.09
N ALA A 429 19.60 -14.18 -16.43
CA ALA A 429 19.01 -13.56 -15.25
C ALA A 429 19.87 -13.70 -13.99
N LEU A 430 20.85 -14.61 -14.01
CA LEU A 430 21.88 -14.74 -13.00
C LEU A 430 23.25 -14.65 -13.66
N GLU A 431 24.20 -14.09 -12.92
CA GLU A 431 25.61 -14.05 -13.24
C GLU A 431 26.29 -15.38 -12.92
N ALA A 432 27.24 -15.80 -13.77
CA ALA A 432 28.00 -17.00 -13.52
C ALA A 432 29.15 -16.73 -12.54
N TYR A 433 29.18 -17.48 -11.43
CA TYR A 433 30.22 -17.40 -10.41
C TYR A 433 30.87 -18.79 -10.18
N PRO A 434 32.21 -18.91 -10.14
CA PRO A 434 33.19 -17.88 -10.52
C PRO A 434 33.06 -17.48 -12.00
N PRO A 435 33.57 -16.30 -12.41
CA PRO A 435 33.41 -15.82 -13.78
C PRO A 435 34.07 -16.75 -14.82
N PHE A 436 33.66 -16.63 -16.09
CA PHE A 436 34.35 -17.31 -17.19
C PHE A 436 35.68 -16.63 -17.49
N ALA A 437 36.66 -17.35 -18.07
CA ALA A 437 38.03 -16.85 -18.26
C ALA A 437 38.16 -15.52 -19.02
N ASN A 438 37.16 -15.17 -19.86
CA ASN A 438 37.12 -13.93 -20.64
C ASN A 438 36.01 -12.98 -20.18
N GLN A 439 35.54 -13.12 -18.94
CA GLN A 439 34.48 -12.28 -18.38
C GLN A 439 34.92 -11.78 -17.01
N GLU A 440 34.59 -10.53 -16.73
CA GLU A 440 34.70 -9.95 -15.40
C GLU A 440 33.33 -10.00 -14.72
N LEU A 441 33.36 -10.00 -13.39
CA LEU A 441 32.13 -9.88 -12.62
C LEU A 441 31.57 -8.46 -12.75
N VAL A 442 30.25 -8.34 -12.66
CA VAL A 442 29.54 -7.06 -12.74
C VAL A 442 29.91 -6.15 -11.57
N SER A 443 30.07 -6.72 -10.37
CA SER A 443 30.68 -6.00 -9.25
C SER A 443 32.15 -6.33 -9.11
N GLN A 444 32.96 -5.29 -8.94
CA GLN A 444 34.40 -5.42 -8.68
C GLN A 444 34.70 -5.54 -7.18
N ASP A 445 33.68 -5.37 -6.32
CA ASP A 445 33.81 -5.62 -4.89
C ASP A 445 33.72 -7.12 -4.60
N HIS A 446 34.77 -7.70 -4.04
CA HIS A 446 34.78 -9.11 -3.67
C HIS A 446 33.78 -9.45 -2.55
N SER A 447 33.47 -8.49 -1.67
CA SER A 447 32.50 -8.70 -0.59
C SER A 447 31.09 -8.98 -1.11
N ASP A 448 30.80 -8.52 -2.33
CA ASP A 448 29.54 -8.64 -3.04
C ASP A 448 29.23 -10.09 -3.49
N TYR A 449 30.21 -11.00 -3.39
CA TYR A 449 30.06 -12.42 -3.76
C TYR A 449 30.49 -13.39 -2.66
N LEU A 450 30.67 -12.92 -1.41
CA LEU A 450 31.04 -13.79 -0.29
C LEU A 450 30.03 -14.92 -0.09
N HIS A 451 28.72 -14.64 -0.23
CA HIS A 451 27.67 -15.66 -0.13
C HIS A 451 27.80 -16.76 -1.21
N ALA A 452 28.25 -16.40 -2.41
CA ALA A 452 28.44 -17.34 -3.51
C ALA A 452 29.67 -18.21 -3.28
N GLN A 453 30.75 -17.62 -2.75
CA GLN A 453 31.95 -18.33 -2.35
C GLN A 453 31.68 -19.30 -1.19
N GLU A 454 31.03 -18.83 -0.12
CA GLU A 454 30.64 -19.64 1.04
C GLU A 454 29.76 -20.83 0.64
N TYR A 455 28.81 -20.61 -0.28
CA TYR A 455 27.99 -21.69 -0.82
C TYR A 455 28.83 -22.75 -1.53
N LEU A 456 29.78 -22.34 -2.38
CA LEU A 456 30.69 -23.27 -3.08
C LEU A 456 31.58 -24.04 -2.11
N ASP A 457 32.10 -23.37 -1.07
CA ASP A 457 32.95 -23.98 -0.04
C ASP A 457 32.15 -25.00 0.80
N SER A 458 30.87 -24.72 1.05
CA SER A 458 29.96 -25.66 1.74
C SER A 458 29.56 -26.86 0.88
N CYS A 459 29.51 -26.68 -0.45
CA CYS A 459 29.20 -27.73 -1.41
C CYS A 459 30.45 -28.59 -1.69
N SER A 460 30.83 -29.42 -0.72
CA SER A 460 31.93 -30.38 -0.84
C SER A 460 31.80 -31.20 -2.13
N THR A 461 32.64 -30.94 -3.12
CA THR A 461 32.72 -31.74 -4.34
C THR A 461 33.85 -32.74 -4.21
N ALA A 462 33.49 -34.02 -4.21
CA ALA A 462 34.44 -35.08 -4.48
C ALA A 462 35.07 -34.81 -5.86
N GLU A 463 36.40 -34.98 -5.97
CA GLU A 463 37.18 -34.97 -7.22
C GLU A 463 37.59 -33.60 -7.84
N GLY A 464 37.64 -32.50 -7.07
CA GLY A 464 38.28 -31.25 -7.52
C GLY A 464 37.54 -30.53 -8.66
N PHE A 465 36.28 -30.90 -8.91
CA PHE A 465 35.39 -30.19 -9.83
C PHE A 465 34.71 -29.03 -9.09
N HIS A 466 35.08 -27.79 -9.39
CA HIS A 466 34.38 -26.62 -8.87
C HIS A 466 33.21 -26.24 -9.79
N PRO A 467 31.95 -26.51 -9.41
CA PRO A 467 30.81 -26.19 -10.24
C PRO A 467 30.66 -24.67 -10.36
N LYS A 468 30.33 -24.18 -11.56
CA LYS A 468 29.86 -22.81 -11.74
C LYS A 468 28.40 -22.72 -11.28
N ILE A 469 28.10 -21.70 -10.48
CA ILE A 469 26.76 -21.40 -10.00
C ILE A 469 26.24 -20.10 -10.65
N GLY A 470 24.93 -19.91 -10.62
CA GLY A 470 24.29 -18.65 -10.96
C GLY A 470 23.97 -17.87 -9.70
N THR A 471 24.37 -16.60 -9.63
CA THR A 471 24.03 -15.68 -8.52
C THR A 471 23.79 -14.26 -9.03
N LEU A 472 23.35 -13.35 -8.16
CA LEU A 472 23.54 -11.91 -8.31
C LEU A 472 24.63 -11.43 -7.34
N SER A 473 25.12 -10.20 -7.53
CA SER A 473 25.90 -9.53 -6.47
C SER A 473 25.02 -9.29 -5.25
N LYS A 474 25.62 -9.15 -4.06
CA LYS A 474 24.88 -8.88 -2.82
C LYS A 474 24.06 -7.59 -2.96
N ASP A 475 24.64 -6.55 -3.54
CA ASP A 475 23.94 -5.29 -3.81
C ASP A 475 22.67 -5.48 -4.68
N GLU A 476 22.76 -6.28 -5.74
CA GLU A 476 21.61 -6.64 -6.59
C GLU A 476 20.57 -7.48 -5.84
N TRP A 477 21.00 -8.43 -5.00
CA TRP A 477 20.09 -9.22 -4.17
C TRP A 477 19.33 -8.36 -3.16
N GLU A 478 20.00 -7.39 -2.53
CA GLU A 478 19.37 -6.45 -1.61
C GLU A 478 18.31 -5.60 -2.32
N ALA A 479 18.55 -5.15 -3.55
CA ALA A 479 17.55 -4.39 -4.32
C ALA A 479 16.35 -5.26 -4.72
N VAL A 480 16.58 -6.48 -5.23
CA VAL A 480 15.52 -7.41 -5.68
C VAL A 480 14.62 -7.84 -4.54
N SER A 481 15.18 -8.09 -3.36
CA SER A 481 14.45 -8.57 -2.17
C SER A 481 13.51 -7.53 -1.57
N LEU A 482 13.56 -6.27 -1.99
CA LEU A 482 12.55 -5.26 -1.61
C LEU A 482 11.16 -5.57 -2.15
N TYR A 483 11.06 -6.38 -3.21
CA TYR A 483 9.84 -6.58 -3.95
C TYR A 483 9.15 -7.90 -3.61
N LEU A 484 7.84 -7.89 -3.83
CA LEU A 484 6.97 -9.05 -3.77
C LEU A 484 6.08 -9.15 -5.01
N VAL A 485 5.63 -10.37 -5.26
CA VAL A 485 4.56 -10.73 -6.21
C VAL A 485 3.24 -10.80 -5.45
N TYR A 486 2.17 -10.31 -6.06
CA TYR A 486 0.80 -10.55 -5.59
C TYR A 486 -0.11 -11.04 -6.73
N ILE A 487 -1.07 -11.88 -6.37
CA ILE A 487 -2.11 -12.42 -7.25
C ILE A 487 -3.43 -12.33 -6.51
N PHE A 488 -4.40 -11.62 -7.10
CA PHE A 488 -5.79 -11.59 -6.67
C PHE A 488 -6.67 -12.26 -7.71
N ARG A 489 -7.82 -12.79 -7.28
CA ARG A 489 -8.86 -13.34 -8.16
C ARG A 489 -10.16 -12.56 -7.97
N LYS A 490 -10.84 -12.27 -9.08
CA LYS A 490 -12.16 -11.65 -9.09
C LYS A 490 -13.23 -12.64 -8.64
N GLU A 491 -13.99 -12.28 -7.62
CA GLU A 491 -15.07 -13.11 -7.10
C GLU A 491 -16.26 -13.20 -8.07
N ASP A 492 -16.97 -14.33 -8.00
CA ASP A 492 -18.24 -14.53 -8.68
C ASP A 492 -19.39 -14.28 -7.71
N LEU A 493 -19.81 -13.01 -7.63
CA LEU A 493 -20.89 -12.56 -6.76
C LEU A 493 -22.22 -13.32 -7.02
N ASN A 494 -22.40 -13.92 -8.20
CA ASN A 494 -23.59 -14.72 -8.53
C ASN A 494 -23.52 -16.14 -7.96
N LYS A 495 -22.32 -16.73 -7.80
CA LYS A 495 -22.15 -18.04 -7.15
C LYS A 495 -22.30 -17.96 -5.64
N ASP A 496 -21.87 -16.86 -5.01
CA ASP A 496 -22.01 -16.71 -3.56
C ASP A 496 -23.45 -16.46 -3.12
N ARG A 497 -24.26 -15.80 -3.95
CA ARG A 497 -25.72 -15.75 -3.75
C ARG A 497 -26.37 -17.13 -3.80
N LYS A 498 -25.93 -18.01 -4.72
CA LYS A 498 -26.41 -19.41 -4.78
C LYS A 498 -25.94 -20.23 -3.58
N ARG A 499 -24.69 -20.06 -3.12
CA ARG A 499 -24.18 -20.73 -1.91
C ARG A 499 -24.94 -20.33 -0.66
N ARG A 500 -25.23 -19.04 -0.46
CA ARG A 500 -26.01 -18.53 0.69
C ARG A 500 -27.47 -19.02 0.66
N TYR A 501 -28.07 -19.14 -0.53
CA TYR A 501 -29.42 -19.72 -0.67
C TYR A 501 -29.44 -21.24 -0.48
N SER A 502 -28.37 -21.96 -0.87
CA SER A 502 -28.26 -23.42 -0.64
C SER A 502 -27.94 -23.78 0.81
N SER A 503 -27.26 -22.91 1.56
CA SER A 503 -27.02 -23.10 2.99
C SER A 503 -28.27 -22.78 3.82
N SER A 504 -29.08 -21.79 3.42
CA SER A 504 -30.33 -21.48 4.13
C SER A 504 -31.46 -22.49 3.85
N SER A 505 -31.46 -23.16 2.69
CA SER A 505 -32.47 -24.18 2.36
C SER A 505 -32.19 -25.55 3.01
N ASN A 506 -30.95 -25.85 3.40
CA ASN A 506 -30.61 -27.09 4.12
C ASN A 506 -30.84 -27.02 5.64
N GLU A 507 -31.04 -25.83 6.22
CA GLU A 507 -31.35 -25.70 7.66
C GLU A 507 -32.86 -25.75 7.95
N GLU A 508 -33.73 -25.49 6.96
CA GLU A 508 -35.19 -25.56 7.15
C GLU A 508 -35.79 -26.96 6.88
N GLU A 509 -35.06 -27.90 6.29
CA GLU A 509 -35.56 -29.26 6.01
C GLU A 509 -35.18 -30.34 7.05
N SER A 510 -34.46 -30.01 8.14
CA SER A 510 -34.04 -31.03 9.14
C SER A 510 -34.68 -30.96 10.54
N SER A 511 -35.67 -30.08 10.77
CA SER A 511 -36.32 -29.91 12.09
C SER A 511 -37.78 -30.35 12.18
N GLY A 512 -38.28 -31.11 11.21
CA GLY A 512 -39.63 -31.69 11.24
C GLY A 512 -39.63 -33.21 11.22
N ASP A 513 -40.21 -33.82 12.26
CA ASP A 513 -40.70 -35.20 12.31
C ASP A 513 -39.76 -36.29 12.85
N LYS A 514 -39.56 -36.29 14.18
CA LYS A 514 -39.36 -37.53 14.95
C LYS A 514 -40.19 -37.49 16.22
N GLY A 515 -41.40 -38.05 16.19
CA GLY A 515 -42.11 -38.34 17.43
C GLY A 515 -43.57 -38.73 17.28
N LYS A 516 -43.84 -40.00 16.92
CA LYS A 516 -44.87 -40.91 17.49
C LYS A 516 -45.31 -41.95 16.47
N ARG A 517 -44.89 -43.21 16.67
CA ARG A 517 -45.70 -44.44 16.50
C ARG A 517 -44.82 -45.67 16.66
N HIS A 518 -44.90 -46.33 17.82
CA HIS A 518 -45.33 -47.73 17.95
C HIS A 518 -45.06 -48.25 19.37
N LEU A 519 -46.16 -48.46 20.10
CA LEU A 519 -46.27 -49.47 21.15
C LEU A 519 -47.53 -50.25 20.82
N LEU A 520 -47.35 -51.46 20.28
CA LEU A 520 -48.29 -52.57 20.37
C LEU A 520 -47.47 -53.85 20.18
N ASN A 521 -47.55 -54.67 21.25
CA ASN A 521 -46.92 -55.97 21.53
C ASN A 521 -45.49 -55.95 22.05
#